data_AF-A0A7X9F680-F1
#
_entry.id   AF-A0A7X9F680-F1
#
_cell.length_a   1.000
_cell.length_b   1.000
_cell.length_c   1.000
_cell.angle_alpha   90.00
_cell.angle_beta   90.00
_cell.angle_gamma   90.00
#
_symmetry.space_group_name_H-M   'P 1'
#
loop_
_entity.id
_entity.type
_entity.pdbx_description
1 polymer ?
#
loop_
_entity_poly.entity_id
_entity_poly.type
_entity_poly.pdbx_seq_one_letter_code
_entity_poly.pdbx_strand_id
1 'polypeptide(L)'
;MPNRIRSRKINMPPRMEGFKPFGIPMRNLSSLNLLLEEFEALRLADYENLTQEEASVKMNISRPTFTRLYDKARKKVAKAFVEGKAIIISGGNFKTDDFWYRCEDCHQTTISDQPLSTCRECNSDNITEINDVPPSRGRQHGRYNHGKD
;
A
#
# COMPACT_ATOMS: atom_id res chain seq x y z
N MET A 1 -2.66 20.43 -21.94
CA MET A 1 -2.47 20.85 -20.53
C MET A 1 -2.06 19.63 -19.72
N PRO A 2 -0.98 19.67 -18.91
CA PRO A 2 -0.64 18.56 -18.05
C PRO A 2 -1.76 18.36 -17.02
N ASN A 3 -2.36 17.17 -17.02
CA ASN A 3 -3.46 16.83 -16.12
C ASN A 3 -2.92 16.80 -14.69
N ARG A 4 -3.36 17.72 -13.83
CA ARG A 4 -2.97 17.76 -12.42
C ARG A 4 -3.48 16.47 -11.75
N ILE A 5 -2.58 15.54 -11.46
CA ILE A 5 -2.92 14.29 -10.77
C ILE A 5 -3.37 14.66 -9.36
N ARG A 6 -4.68 14.64 -9.14
CA ARG A 6 -5.26 14.83 -7.80
C ARG A 6 -5.00 13.55 -7.00
N SER A 7 -4.48 13.71 -5.79
CA SER A 7 -4.36 12.61 -4.84
C SER A 7 -5.75 12.10 -4.48
N ARG A 8 -5.86 10.78 -4.30
CA ARG A 8 -7.12 10.06 -4.10
C ARG A 8 -7.32 9.79 -2.62
N LYS A 9 -8.55 9.91 -2.13
CA LYS A 9 -8.83 9.61 -0.72
C LYS A 9 -8.79 8.10 -0.50
N ILE A 10 -8.11 7.66 0.55
CA ILE A 10 -8.12 6.27 1.01
C ILE A 10 -8.51 6.27 2.48
N ASN A 11 -9.42 5.38 2.86
CA ASN A 11 -10.03 5.38 4.19
C ASN A 11 -9.46 4.31 5.12
N MET A 12 -8.73 3.32 4.60
CA MET A 12 -8.26 2.21 5.42
C MET A 12 -6.86 1.73 4.99
N PRO A 13 -5.92 1.54 5.94
CA PRO A 13 -4.63 0.93 5.63
C PRO A 13 -4.79 -0.55 5.28
N PRO A 14 -3.95 -1.09 4.38
CA PRO A 14 -3.84 -2.53 4.23
C PRO A 14 -3.26 -3.13 5.52
N ARG A 15 -3.85 -4.23 5.99
CA ARG A 15 -3.36 -4.92 7.20
C ARG A 15 -1.95 -5.49 7.02
N MET A 16 -1.65 -5.95 5.81
CA MET A 16 -0.37 -6.52 5.44
C MET A 16 0.23 -5.75 4.27
N GLU A 17 1.55 -5.71 4.20
CA GLU A 17 2.33 -5.12 3.10
C GLU A 17 2.20 -5.90 1.79
N GLY A 18 1.65 -7.10 1.81
CA GLY A 18 1.55 -7.94 0.63
C GLY A 18 1.14 -9.37 0.93
N PHE A 19 1.06 -10.16 -0.12
CA PHE A 19 0.74 -11.58 -0.10
C PHE A 19 1.68 -12.33 -1.03
N LYS A 20 2.02 -13.58 -0.69
CA LYS A 20 2.84 -14.43 -1.55
C LYS A 20 2.28 -15.85 -1.61
N PRO A 21 2.46 -16.58 -2.72
CA PRO A 21 2.23 -18.01 -2.78
C PRO A 21 3.09 -18.77 -1.75
N PHE A 22 2.53 -19.87 -1.27
CA PHE A 22 3.20 -20.80 -0.38
C PHE A 22 4.25 -21.64 -1.13
N GLY A 23 5.25 -22.16 -0.43
CA GLY A 23 6.26 -23.07 -0.99
C GLY A 23 7.42 -22.41 -1.76
N ILE A 24 7.35 -21.11 -2.09
CA ILE A 24 8.43 -20.40 -2.79
C ILE A 24 9.05 -19.33 -1.87
N PRO A 25 10.38 -19.33 -1.67
CA PRO A 25 11.08 -18.26 -0.96
C PRO A 25 10.92 -16.92 -1.68
N MET A 26 10.72 -15.82 -0.94
CA MET A 26 10.54 -14.48 -1.53
C MET A 26 11.68 -14.06 -2.47
N ARG A 27 12.92 -14.43 -2.15
CA ARG A 27 14.11 -14.14 -2.99
C ARG A 27 14.03 -14.72 -4.41
N ASN A 28 13.23 -15.77 -4.60
CA ASN A 28 13.05 -16.46 -5.88
C ASN A 28 11.72 -16.09 -6.55
N LEU A 29 10.94 -15.19 -5.95
CA LEU A 29 9.59 -14.90 -6.35
C LEU A 29 9.50 -13.51 -6.98
N SER A 30 8.99 -13.45 -8.20
CA SER A 30 8.65 -12.16 -8.82
C SER A 30 7.40 -11.57 -8.16
N SER A 31 7.34 -10.24 -8.05
CA SER A 31 6.24 -9.52 -7.42
C SER A 31 5.55 -8.53 -8.36
N LEU A 32 4.28 -8.27 -8.09
CA LEU A 32 3.50 -7.19 -8.68
C LEU A 32 3.22 -6.15 -7.60
N ASN A 33 3.48 -4.88 -7.91
CA ASN A 33 3.12 -3.80 -7.01
C ASN A 33 1.66 -3.38 -7.24
N LEU A 34 0.83 -3.56 -6.22
CA LEU A 34 -0.53 -3.04 -6.12
C LEU A 34 -0.46 -1.70 -5.37
N LEU A 35 -0.88 -0.61 -6.01
CA LEU A 35 -0.86 0.70 -5.36
C LEU A 35 -1.92 0.77 -4.27
N LEU A 36 -1.73 1.65 -3.27
CA LEU A 36 -2.73 1.83 -2.20
C LEU A 36 -4.10 2.23 -2.75
N GLU A 37 -4.14 3.09 -3.76
CA GLU A 37 -5.37 3.47 -4.48
C GLU A 37 -6.02 2.33 -5.27
N GLU A 38 -5.24 1.36 -5.74
CA GLU A 38 -5.74 0.16 -6.43
C GLU A 38 -6.28 -0.85 -5.41
N PHE A 39 -5.61 -1.00 -4.26
CA PHE A 39 -6.09 -1.79 -3.14
C PHE A 39 -7.43 -1.25 -2.61
N GLU A 40 -7.55 0.07 -2.43
CA GLU A 40 -8.80 0.68 -1.96
C GLU A 40 -9.93 0.46 -2.96
N ALA A 41 -9.66 0.55 -4.26
CA ALA A 41 -10.65 0.27 -5.28
C ALA A 41 -11.17 -1.17 -5.22
N LEU A 42 -10.28 -2.16 -5.02
CA LEU A 42 -10.69 -3.56 -4.77
C LEU A 42 -11.49 -3.70 -3.48
N ARG A 43 -11.05 -3.06 -2.39
CA ARG A 43 -11.71 -3.11 -1.09
C ARG A 43 -13.14 -2.56 -1.19
N LEU A 44 -13.33 -1.40 -1.81
CA LEU A 44 -14.65 -0.78 -1.93
C LEU A 44 -15.57 -1.55 -2.88
N ALA A 45 -15.07 -1.96 -4.05
CA ALA A 45 -15.91 -2.60 -5.05
C ALA A 45 -16.18 -4.09 -4.75
N ASP A 46 -15.15 -4.88 -4.43
CA ASP A 46 -15.27 -6.34 -4.31
C ASP A 46 -15.48 -6.80 -2.87
N TYR A 47 -14.93 -6.09 -1.87
CA TYR A 47 -15.07 -6.49 -0.46
C TYR A 47 -16.25 -5.80 0.25
N GLU A 48 -16.44 -4.49 0.06
CA GLU A 48 -17.61 -3.76 0.58
C GLU A 48 -18.84 -3.86 -0.35
N ASN A 49 -18.70 -4.44 -1.54
CA ASN A 49 -19.77 -4.58 -2.54
C ASN A 49 -20.43 -3.24 -2.96
N LEU A 50 -19.68 -2.14 -2.95
CA LEU A 50 -20.18 -0.85 -3.43
C LEU A 50 -20.23 -0.80 -4.95
N THR A 51 -21.18 -0.03 -5.48
CA THR A 51 -21.16 0.32 -6.89
C THR A 51 -19.94 1.20 -7.22
N GLN A 52 -19.49 1.19 -8.46
CA GLN A 52 -18.38 2.05 -8.90
C GLN A 52 -18.67 3.55 -8.71
N GLU A 53 -19.95 3.95 -8.74
CA GLU A 53 -20.35 5.32 -8.47
C GLU A 53 -20.11 5.67 -7.00
N GLU A 54 -20.67 4.88 -6.07
CA GLU A 54 -20.50 5.09 -4.62
C GLU A 54 -19.03 5.05 -4.20
N ALA A 55 -18.28 4.07 -4.72
CA ALA A 55 -16.86 3.94 -4.43
C ALA A 55 -16.04 5.13 -4.98
N SER A 56 -16.41 5.67 -6.14
CA SER A 56 -15.75 6.86 -6.69
C SER A 56 -15.98 8.11 -5.84
N VAL A 57 -17.19 8.24 -5.26
CA VAL A 57 -17.52 9.32 -4.31
C VAL A 57 -16.68 9.18 -3.03
N LYS A 58 -16.58 7.97 -2.45
CA LYS A 58 -15.74 7.73 -1.26
C LYS A 58 -14.26 8.09 -1.49
N MET A 59 -13.73 7.75 -2.67
CA MET A 59 -12.34 8.06 -3.03
C MET A 59 -12.12 9.50 -3.53
N ASN A 60 -13.19 10.31 -3.62
CA ASN A 60 -13.18 11.67 -4.16
C ASN A 60 -12.55 11.77 -5.57
N ILE A 61 -12.95 10.87 -6.47
CA ILE A 61 -12.51 10.82 -7.87
C ILE A 61 -13.70 10.65 -8.81
N SER A 62 -13.50 10.92 -10.10
CA SER A 62 -14.54 10.64 -11.09
C SER A 62 -14.73 9.12 -11.28
N ARG A 63 -15.97 8.70 -11.55
CA ARG A 63 -16.30 7.30 -11.87
C ARG A 63 -15.38 6.67 -12.93
N PRO A 64 -15.07 7.31 -14.08
CA PRO A 64 -14.12 6.75 -15.05
C PRO A 64 -12.70 6.54 -14.49
N THR A 65 -12.27 7.38 -13.53
CA THR A 65 -10.98 7.21 -12.86
C THR A 65 -11.01 6.02 -11.92
N PHE A 66 -12.10 5.85 -11.17
CA PHE A 66 -12.32 4.69 -10.32
C PHE A 66 -12.32 3.40 -11.15
N THR A 67 -13.09 3.33 -12.25
CA THR A 67 -13.15 2.16 -13.14
C THR A 67 -11.75 1.75 -13.61
N ARG A 68 -10.92 2.71 -14.04
CA ARG A 68 -9.55 2.42 -14.48
C ARG A 68 -8.66 1.88 -13.37
N LEU A 69 -8.80 2.36 -12.13
CA LEU A 69 -8.03 1.85 -10.99
C LEU A 69 -8.45 0.45 -10.63
N TYR A 70 -9.76 0.25 -10.50
CA TYR A 70 -10.36 -1.04 -10.21
C TYR A 70 -9.96 -2.10 -11.23
N ASP A 71 -10.01 -1.79 -12.53
CA ASP A 71 -9.59 -2.72 -13.59
C ASP A 71 -8.08 -3.03 -13.54
N LYS A 72 -7.23 -2.05 -13.23
CA LYS A 72 -5.79 -2.29 -13.01
C LYS A 72 -5.56 -3.21 -11.81
N ALA A 73 -6.27 -2.96 -10.73
CA ALA A 73 -6.18 -3.72 -9.50
C ALA A 73 -6.57 -5.18 -9.74
N ARG A 74 -7.75 -5.43 -10.34
CA ARG A 74 -8.21 -6.79 -10.69
C ARG A 74 -7.24 -7.51 -11.64
N LYS A 75 -6.72 -6.81 -12.68
CA LYS A 75 -5.74 -7.40 -13.59
C LYS A 75 -4.44 -7.80 -12.89
N LYS A 76 -3.94 -6.99 -11.96
CA LYS A 76 -2.74 -7.32 -11.16
C LYS A 76 -2.98 -8.51 -10.24
N VAL A 77 -4.12 -8.53 -9.55
CA VAL A 77 -4.51 -9.66 -8.70
C VAL A 77 -4.63 -10.94 -9.51
N ALA A 78 -5.40 -10.92 -10.61
CA ALA A 78 -5.56 -12.08 -11.49
C ALA A 78 -4.21 -12.56 -12.04
N LYS A 79 -3.35 -11.64 -12.49
CA LYS A 79 -2.00 -11.98 -12.97
C LYS A 79 -1.14 -12.61 -11.89
N ALA A 80 -1.21 -12.11 -10.64
CA ALA A 80 -0.47 -12.70 -9.53
C ALA A 80 -0.90 -14.15 -9.25
N PHE A 81 -2.21 -14.41 -9.26
CA PHE A 81 -2.74 -15.76 -9.05
C PHE A 81 -2.40 -16.71 -10.21
N VAL A 82 -2.54 -16.26 -11.45
CA VAL A 82 -2.27 -17.10 -12.64
C VAL A 82 -0.78 -17.39 -12.82
N GLU A 83 0.10 -16.41 -12.59
CA GLU A 83 1.54 -16.54 -12.80
C GLU A 83 2.32 -16.91 -11.52
N GLY A 84 1.63 -17.13 -10.40
CA GLY A 84 2.24 -17.47 -9.12
C GLY A 84 3.18 -16.38 -8.59
N LYS A 85 2.77 -15.11 -8.65
CA LYS A 85 3.57 -13.96 -8.19
C LYS A 85 3.15 -13.48 -6.81
N ALA A 86 4.09 -12.86 -6.09
CA ALA A 86 3.73 -12.08 -4.92
C ALA A 86 2.99 -10.79 -5.33
N ILE A 87 2.15 -10.30 -4.43
CA ILE A 87 1.59 -8.95 -4.46
C ILE A 87 2.24 -8.17 -3.34
N ILE A 88 2.77 -6.99 -3.64
CA ILE A 88 3.22 -6.02 -2.64
C ILE A 88 2.29 -4.81 -2.75
N ILE A 89 1.79 -4.32 -1.61
CA ILE A 89 0.89 -3.18 -1.51
C ILE A 89 1.71 -1.97 -1.08
N SER A 90 2.06 -1.08 -2.01
CA SER A 90 2.92 0.06 -1.71
C SER A 90 2.80 1.20 -2.72
N GLY A 91 3.06 2.41 -2.24
CA GLY A 91 3.08 3.63 -3.06
C GLY A 91 1.70 4.04 -3.60
N GLY A 92 1.72 4.88 -4.63
CA GLY A 92 0.53 5.50 -5.22
C GLY A 92 0.48 7.00 -4.96
N ASN A 93 -0.58 7.66 -5.41
CA ASN A 93 -0.83 9.07 -5.14
C ASN A 93 -2.18 9.22 -4.43
N PHE A 94 -2.10 9.25 -3.09
CA PHE A 94 -3.25 9.24 -2.21
C PHE A 94 -3.11 10.23 -1.06
N LYS A 95 -4.20 10.44 -0.34
CA LYS A 95 -4.30 11.21 0.90
C LYS A 95 -5.13 10.43 1.90
N THR A 96 -4.76 10.54 3.17
CA THR A 96 -5.49 10.00 4.32
C THR A 96 -5.82 11.15 5.25
N ASP A 97 -6.90 11.00 6.02
CA ASP A 97 -7.26 11.99 7.06
C ASP A 97 -6.51 11.69 8.38
N ASP A 98 -6.11 10.43 8.57
CA ASP A 98 -5.45 9.91 9.77
C ASP A 98 -4.02 9.43 9.49
N PHE A 99 -3.22 9.32 10.55
CA PHE A 99 -1.93 8.62 10.56
C PHE A 99 -2.14 7.11 10.70
N TRP A 100 -1.43 6.35 9.86
CA TRP A 100 -1.52 4.89 9.87
C TRP A 100 -0.19 4.30 10.28
N TYR A 101 -0.19 3.50 11.34
CA TYR A 101 1.01 2.84 11.83
C TYR A 101 0.86 1.32 11.78
N ARG A 102 1.95 0.62 11.48
CA ARG A 102 2.09 -0.83 11.69
C ARG A 102 3.18 -1.09 12.70
N CYS A 103 2.91 -1.92 13.69
CA CYS A 103 3.95 -2.41 14.59
C CYS A 103 4.70 -3.59 13.96
N GLU A 104 6.02 -3.56 13.97
CA GLU A 104 6.84 -4.66 13.44
C GLU A 104 6.97 -5.84 14.42
N ASP A 105 6.68 -5.61 15.71
CA ASP A 105 6.79 -6.64 16.74
C ASP A 105 5.50 -7.46 16.91
N CYS A 106 4.33 -6.81 16.84
CA CYS A 106 3.03 -7.50 16.99
C CYS A 106 2.17 -7.49 15.72
N HIS A 107 2.63 -6.85 14.64
CA HIS A 107 1.94 -6.74 13.35
C HIS A 107 0.57 -6.03 13.39
N GLN A 108 0.20 -5.42 14.52
CA GLN A 108 -1.04 -4.68 14.63
C GLN A 108 -0.97 -3.37 13.82
N THR A 109 -2.03 -3.11 13.06
CA THR A 109 -2.20 -1.84 12.34
C THR A 109 -3.08 -0.90 13.17
N THR A 110 -2.61 0.32 13.39
CA THR A 110 -3.29 1.34 14.20
C THR A 110 -3.59 2.57 13.33
N ILE A 111 -4.81 3.08 13.48
CA ILE A 111 -5.25 4.37 12.90
C ILE A 111 -5.31 5.38 14.03
N SER A 112 -4.70 6.55 13.85
CA SER A 112 -4.63 7.59 14.86
C SER A 112 -4.80 8.97 14.23
N ASP A 113 -5.55 9.83 14.88
CA ASP A 113 -5.72 11.25 14.52
C ASP A 113 -4.51 12.11 14.93
N GLN A 114 -3.65 11.59 15.81
CA GLN A 114 -2.39 12.20 16.23
C GLN A 114 -1.20 11.25 15.98
N PRO A 115 0.02 11.78 15.80
CA PRO A 115 1.23 10.95 15.68
C PRO A 115 1.42 10.04 16.89
N LEU A 116 1.90 8.82 16.66
CA LEU A 116 2.24 7.86 17.71
C LEU A 116 3.75 7.64 17.75
N SER A 117 4.27 7.39 18.95
CA SER A 117 5.65 6.92 19.17
C SER A 117 5.72 5.46 19.62
N THR A 118 4.60 4.88 20.06
CA THR A 118 4.53 3.47 20.49
C THR A 118 3.24 2.80 20.00
N CYS A 119 3.31 1.48 19.83
CA CYS A 119 2.18 0.63 19.52
C CYS A 119 1.19 0.59 20.69
N ARG A 120 -0.10 0.83 20.42
CA ARG A 120 -1.15 0.78 21.45
C ARG A 120 -1.44 -0.63 21.98
N GLU A 121 -0.96 -1.66 21.31
CA GLU A 121 -1.23 -3.06 21.67
C GLU A 121 -0.10 -3.67 22.53
N CYS A 122 1.15 -3.53 22.11
CA CYS A 122 2.30 -4.15 22.79
C CYS A 122 3.27 -3.14 23.43
N ASN A 123 2.99 -1.84 23.32
CA ASN A 123 3.84 -0.74 23.82
C ASN A 123 5.26 -0.70 23.22
N SER A 124 5.52 -1.43 22.14
CA SER A 124 6.77 -1.34 21.38
C SER A 124 6.87 0.02 20.68
N ASP A 125 8.08 0.57 20.59
CA ASP A 125 8.44 1.74 19.77
C ASP A 125 8.75 1.37 18.30
N ASN A 126 8.78 0.08 17.97
CA ASN A 126 9.03 -0.45 16.63
C ASN A 126 7.76 -0.36 15.77
N ILE A 127 7.37 0.88 15.42
CA ILE A 127 6.23 1.20 14.55
C ILE A 127 6.66 1.93 13.28
N THR A 128 6.04 1.56 12.15
CA THR A 128 6.27 2.13 10.82
C THR A 128 5.03 2.90 10.36
N GLU A 129 5.19 4.13 9.89
CA GLU A 129 4.10 4.90 9.26
C GLU A 129 3.82 4.37 7.83
N ILE A 130 2.57 4.04 7.53
CA ILE A 130 2.13 3.41 6.27
C ILE A 130 1.81 4.47 5.21
N ASN A 131 1.32 5.64 5.62
CA ASN A 131 0.90 6.70 4.72
C ASN A 131 2.03 7.69 4.36
N ASP A 132 3.16 7.69 5.08
CA ASP A 132 4.41 8.37 4.72
C ASP A 132 5.47 7.39 4.21
N VAL A 133 5.17 6.66 3.13
CA VAL A 133 6.22 5.95 2.40
C VAL A 133 6.89 6.99 1.49
N PRO A 134 8.08 7.54 1.83
CA PRO A 134 8.80 8.39 0.90
C PRO A 134 9.00 7.62 -0.40
N PRO A 135 8.89 8.27 -1.58
CA PRO A 135 9.19 7.63 -2.84
C PRO A 135 10.60 7.05 -2.73
N SER A 136 10.70 5.73 -2.82
CA SER A 136 11.92 4.97 -2.60
C SER A 136 13.09 5.64 -3.30
N ARG A 137 13.90 6.41 -2.56
CA ARG A 137 15.23 6.80 -3.00
C ARG A 137 15.99 5.49 -3.05
N GLY A 138 16.37 5.05 -4.25
CA GLY A 138 17.16 3.85 -4.44
C GLY A 138 18.27 3.81 -3.41
N ARG A 139 18.41 2.69 -2.69
CA ARG A 139 19.51 2.45 -1.77
C ARG A 139 20.82 2.65 -2.54
N GLN A 140 21.45 3.81 -2.42
CA GLN A 140 22.85 3.95 -2.78
C GLN A 140 23.61 3.14 -1.76
N HIS A 141 24.16 2.00 -2.20
CA HIS A 141 25.18 1.28 -1.45
C HIS A 141 26.35 2.24 -1.20
N GLY A 142 26.45 2.75 0.03
CA GLY A 142 27.63 3.44 0.51
C GLY A 142 28.81 2.47 0.47
N ARG A 143 29.80 2.77 -0.37
CA ARG A 143 31.12 2.13 -0.33
C ARG A 143 31.81 2.56 0.97
N TYR A 144 31.99 1.62 1.89
CA TYR A 144 32.93 1.81 3.00
C TYR A 144 34.35 1.72 2.43
N ASN A 145 35.05 2.85 2.42
CA ASN A 145 36.50 2.87 2.25
C ASN A 145 37.14 2.34 3.53
N HIS A 146 37.71 1.15 3.47
CA HIS A 146 38.70 0.73 4.46
C HIS A 146 40.00 1.47 4.16
N GLY A 147 40.39 2.36 5.08
CA GLY A 147 41.77 2.82 5.17
C GLY A 147 42.69 1.63 5.39
N LYS A 148 43.84 1.67 4.73
CA LYS A 148 45.04 0.98 5.16
C LYS A 148 46.17 1.99 5.11
N ASP A 149 46.89 1.99 6.22
CA ASP A 149 48.23 2.55 6.41
C ASP A 149 49.21 2.09 5.31
#